data_AF-A0A951YB90-F1
#
_entry.id   AF-A0A951YB90-F1
#
_cell.length_a   1.000
_cell.length_b   1.000
_cell.length_c   1.000
_cell.angle_alpha   90.00
_cell.angle_beta   90.00
_cell.angle_gamma   90.00
#
_symmetry.space_group_name_H-M   'P 1'
#
loop_
_entity.id
_entity.type
_entity.pdbx_description
1 polymer ?
#
loop_
_entity_poly.entity_id
_entity_poly.type
_entity_poly.pdbx_seq_one_letter_code
_entity_poly.pdbx_strand_id
1 'polypeptide(L)'
;MNSLRICSFSMLVFLSFIVFSAKATWYETVQSGNFSSTSTWKDGIVPPVTLGSGDTVMISNSSPNIVMDRDLVMDDATCVVFIQTGVSVIESGKHYIAVKMGYLGQDQFSNIIIDSLFLSKNAHSQTVFSGMDTFNKLTLSEANYKTGNNGSIVVNELLHLRDGVCNTNYQIHLAAVTPHPTIYFSNGGGLSGGFAVSVSNPYNIRYGNNNSAPAMNRFNELKGSGTTLSGIEVTDNANITLVPDIQDIEVKGEVKLTSGTLRIAKSSVLYCGFILTGAGKFSSSGTGTFTGSDSLQLIIASSNVSTLGTLRFTPGSNSLQSLNLDLQGGASGTLTIKNDLKIKSSLSLTRGHLYMENHFLDIIHPSNGFLPGDVGSYVMMDQGGSVRSDVSNGGLVTFSIGTPTQYLPITFIPSSQTARISVEHGVKQNGSSGPDISATQPVVNATWRFLDNTSCTDIRPGWMAGNEKNGFDRSKCYISEFKNGNWDKQNSGPASTSSGGVYTVSRAGTYTGNVYAIFDINTAVSVEELLNEKNNIVLFPNPVINELQIQYKGEKVLVASVLDISGRVMSTSYIEKGTNTIAVSALTNGIYFIRLTGEGVGSTYRFVKQ
;
A
#
# COMPACT_ATOMS: atom_id res chain seq x y z
N MET A 1 59.46 24.95 -74.03
CA MET A 1 60.55 25.64 -73.31
C MET A 1 59.96 26.83 -72.56
N ASN A 2 59.90 26.67 -71.23
CA ASN A 2 59.82 27.64 -70.14
C ASN A 2 58.91 28.88 -70.27
N SER A 3 57.68 28.78 -69.76
CA SER A 3 56.95 29.92 -69.19
C SER A 3 56.98 29.85 -67.67
N LEU A 4 57.63 30.84 -67.07
CA LEU A 4 57.69 31.13 -65.64
C LEU A 4 56.34 31.71 -65.20
N ARG A 5 55.59 31.04 -64.30
CA ARG A 5 54.43 31.62 -63.61
C ARG A 5 54.85 32.07 -62.21
N ILE A 6 55.00 33.37 -62.07
CA ILE A 6 55.16 34.07 -60.79
C ILE A 6 53.75 34.24 -60.19
N CYS A 7 53.60 33.73 -58.96
CA CYS A 7 52.44 33.99 -58.11
C CYS A 7 52.38 35.48 -57.74
N SER A 8 51.26 36.11 -58.04
CA SER A 8 50.91 37.43 -57.50
C SER A 8 49.97 37.28 -56.32
N PHE A 9 50.45 37.83 -55.21
CA PHE A 9 49.91 37.83 -53.87
C PHE A 9 49.20 39.17 -53.61
N SER A 10 48.13 39.14 -52.80
CA SER A 10 47.62 40.23 -51.93
C SER A 10 46.38 41.06 -52.35
N MET A 11 45.53 41.24 -51.32
CA MET A 11 44.49 42.23 -50.99
C MET A 11 43.04 41.75 -51.10
N LEU A 12 42.14 41.90 -50.11
CA LEU A 12 42.20 42.44 -48.74
C LEU A 12 40.80 42.20 -48.11
N VAL A 13 40.64 41.25 -47.18
CA VAL A 13 39.54 41.25 -46.19
C VAL A 13 40.14 40.86 -44.85
N PHE A 14 40.63 41.86 -44.13
CA PHE A 14 41.04 41.74 -42.73
C PHE A 14 39.76 41.80 -41.88
N LEU A 15 39.09 40.66 -41.74
CA LEU A 15 38.14 40.48 -40.64
C LEU A 15 38.97 40.09 -39.43
N SER A 16 39.10 41.02 -38.49
CA SER A 16 39.79 40.83 -37.22
C SER A 16 39.10 39.75 -36.38
N PHE A 17 39.44 38.48 -36.61
CA PHE A 17 39.36 37.47 -35.56
C PHE A 17 40.48 37.77 -34.57
N ILE A 18 40.23 38.70 -33.65
CA ILE A 18 40.96 38.72 -32.38
C ILE A 18 40.50 37.45 -31.66
N VAL A 19 41.16 36.33 -31.95
CA VAL A 19 41.10 35.17 -31.08
C VAL A 19 41.80 35.61 -29.80
N PHE A 20 41.04 36.13 -28.84
CA PHE A 20 41.47 36.18 -27.45
C PHE A 20 41.67 34.73 -27.03
N SER A 21 42.85 34.18 -27.33
CA SER A 21 43.32 32.97 -26.68
C SER A 21 43.43 33.35 -25.20
N ALA A 22 42.46 32.90 -24.41
CA ALA A 22 42.52 33.01 -22.96
C ALA A 22 43.87 32.41 -22.56
N LYS A 23 44.77 33.22 -21.99
CA LYS A 23 46.06 32.72 -21.53
C LYS A 23 45.77 31.74 -20.40
N ALA A 24 46.13 30.47 -20.61
CA ALA A 24 46.21 29.47 -19.56
C ALA A 24 46.98 30.06 -18.38
N THR A 25 46.34 30.18 -17.23
CA THR A 25 46.97 30.70 -16.01
C THR A 25 47.27 29.55 -15.06
N TRP A 26 48.48 29.53 -14.51
CA TRP A 26 48.95 28.53 -13.57
C TRP A 26 48.90 29.09 -12.15
N TYR A 27 48.16 28.43 -11.27
CA TYR A 27 48.03 28.79 -9.86
C TYR A 27 48.61 27.66 -9.01
N GLU A 28 49.57 27.97 -8.14
CA GLU A 28 50.25 26.98 -7.29
C GLU A 28 50.21 27.43 -5.83
N THR A 29 49.82 26.55 -4.91
CA THR A 29 49.83 26.88 -3.48
C THR A 29 51.25 26.85 -2.93
N VAL A 30 51.58 27.76 -2.00
CA VAL A 30 52.91 27.87 -1.36
C VAL A 30 52.87 27.64 0.16
N GLN A 31 51.69 27.75 0.77
CA GLN A 31 51.45 27.44 2.17
C GLN A 31 49.96 27.13 2.40
N SER A 32 49.66 26.54 3.56
CA SER A 32 48.28 26.39 4.02
C SER A 32 47.57 27.73 4.21
N GLY A 33 46.27 27.74 3.96
CA GLY A 33 45.44 28.92 4.13
C GLY A 33 44.11 28.82 3.39
N ASN A 34 43.35 29.91 3.41
CA ASN A 34 42.12 30.02 2.66
C ASN A 34 42.39 30.04 1.15
N PHE A 35 41.52 29.40 0.38
CA PHE A 35 41.57 29.42 -1.09
C PHE A 35 41.50 30.87 -1.62
N SER A 36 40.80 31.77 -0.94
CA SER A 36 40.74 33.20 -1.27
C SER A 36 41.99 34.02 -0.99
N SER A 37 42.91 33.53 -0.16
CA SER A 37 43.99 34.37 0.38
C SER A 37 45.14 34.46 -0.60
N THR A 38 45.59 35.68 -0.91
CA THR A 38 46.79 35.91 -1.73
C THR A 38 48.02 35.25 -1.13
N SER A 39 48.10 35.13 0.21
CA SER A 39 49.22 34.47 0.88
C SER A 39 49.28 32.96 0.62
N THR A 40 48.17 32.33 0.25
CA THR A 40 48.11 30.88 -0.03
C THR A 40 48.77 30.55 -1.37
N TRP A 41 48.80 31.50 -2.31
CA TRP A 41 49.19 31.27 -3.70
C TRP A 41 50.52 31.90 -4.05
N LYS A 42 51.28 31.22 -4.89
CA LYS A 42 52.53 31.72 -5.47
C LYS A 42 52.29 33.06 -6.16
N ASP A 43 53.22 33.99 -5.95
CA ASP A 43 53.16 35.36 -6.45
C ASP A 43 51.92 36.18 -6.03
N GLY A 44 51.14 35.69 -5.07
CA GLY A 44 49.92 36.35 -4.62
C GLY A 44 48.72 36.20 -5.56
N ILE A 45 48.82 35.33 -6.58
CA ILE A 45 47.81 35.20 -7.63
C ILE A 45 46.75 34.17 -7.23
N VAL A 46 45.59 34.65 -6.81
CA VAL A 46 44.46 33.80 -6.38
C VAL A 46 43.69 33.28 -7.59
N PRO A 47 43.36 31.97 -7.68
CA PRO A 47 42.51 31.44 -8.74
C PRO A 47 41.12 32.10 -8.74
N PRO A 48 40.51 32.31 -9.92
CA PRO A 48 39.12 32.71 -9.99
C PRO A 48 38.20 31.59 -9.48
N VAL A 49 37.00 31.97 -9.01
CA VAL A 49 35.96 31.02 -8.59
C VAL A 49 35.39 30.19 -9.74
N THR A 50 35.53 30.68 -10.97
CA THR A 50 35.18 29.94 -12.19
C THR A 50 36.44 29.81 -13.02
N LEU A 51 36.96 28.60 -13.15
CA LEU A 51 38.13 28.31 -13.98
C LEU A 51 37.71 28.27 -15.45
N GLY A 52 38.42 29.04 -16.26
CA GLY A 52 38.24 29.15 -17.70
C GLY A 52 39.20 28.27 -18.49
N SER A 53 39.25 28.50 -19.80
CA SER A 53 40.09 27.73 -20.71
C SER A 53 41.57 27.81 -20.34
N GLY A 54 42.20 26.64 -20.16
CA GLY A 54 43.61 26.46 -19.86
C GLY A 54 44.01 26.73 -18.41
N ASP A 55 43.11 27.17 -17.54
CA ASP A 55 43.44 27.43 -16.13
C ASP A 55 43.87 26.13 -15.43
N THR A 56 45.00 26.17 -14.73
CA THR A 56 45.53 25.04 -13.96
C THR A 56 45.77 25.44 -12.52
N VAL A 57 45.09 24.77 -11.59
CA VAL A 57 45.25 24.92 -10.14
C VAL A 57 45.99 23.71 -9.60
N MET A 58 47.21 23.92 -9.12
CA MET A 58 48.05 22.92 -8.48
C MET A 58 48.05 23.15 -6.97
N ILE A 59 47.40 22.26 -6.21
CA ILE A 59 47.45 22.29 -4.74
C ILE A 59 48.59 21.39 -4.29
N SER A 60 49.71 22.02 -3.92
CA SER A 60 50.99 21.35 -3.70
C SER A 60 51.16 20.83 -2.27
N ASN A 61 52.01 19.82 -2.10
CA ASN A 61 52.33 19.23 -0.79
C ASN A 61 53.05 20.18 0.19
N SER A 62 53.50 21.35 -0.27
CA SER A 62 53.97 22.44 0.59
C SER A 62 52.85 23.04 1.45
N SER A 63 51.60 22.75 1.09
CA SER A 63 50.38 23.31 1.67
C SER A 63 49.46 22.18 2.15
N PRO A 64 49.72 21.56 3.31
CA PRO A 64 49.02 20.34 3.72
C PRO A 64 47.52 20.51 3.89
N ASN A 65 47.05 21.73 4.17
CA ASN A 65 45.63 22.05 4.32
C ASN A 65 45.25 23.32 3.53
N ILE A 66 44.34 23.20 2.57
CA ILE A 66 43.70 24.34 1.90
C ILE A 66 42.26 24.43 2.36
N VAL A 67 41.89 25.59 2.89
CA VAL A 67 40.53 25.86 3.37
C VAL A 67 39.69 26.45 2.24
N MET A 68 38.69 25.72 1.77
CA MET A 68 37.70 26.20 0.83
C MET A 68 36.74 27.15 1.53
N ASP A 69 36.88 28.44 1.24
CA ASP A 69 36.07 29.55 1.76
C ASP A 69 35.23 30.25 0.68
N ARG A 70 35.11 29.60 -0.49
CA ARG A 70 34.30 30.00 -1.64
C ARG A 70 34.04 28.79 -2.53
N ASP A 71 33.00 28.91 -3.36
CA ASP A 71 32.68 27.88 -4.34
C ASP A 71 33.67 27.88 -5.51
N LEU A 72 33.90 26.72 -6.10
CA LEU A 72 34.77 26.54 -7.26
C LEU A 72 34.00 25.85 -8.39
N VAL A 73 34.01 26.45 -9.57
CA VAL A 73 33.36 25.94 -10.77
C VAL A 73 34.41 25.73 -11.87
N MET A 74 34.42 24.53 -12.44
CA MET A 74 35.23 24.17 -13.61
C MET A 74 34.29 24.10 -14.82
N ASP A 75 34.34 25.10 -15.70
CA ASP A 75 33.36 25.29 -16.80
C ASP A 75 33.98 25.12 -18.20
N ASP A 76 35.26 24.76 -18.29
CA ASP A 76 35.96 24.51 -19.56
C ASP A 76 36.63 23.13 -19.57
N ALA A 77 36.63 22.45 -20.72
CA ALA A 77 37.20 21.10 -20.86
C ALA A 77 38.71 21.03 -20.61
N THR A 78 39.42 22.15 -20.72
CA THR A 78 40.88 22.22 -20.59
C THR A 78 41.35 22.67 -19.21
N CYS A 79 40.45 23.07 -18.30
CA CYS A 79 40.84 23.46 -16.96
C CYS A 79 41.18 22.24 -16.09
N VAL A 80 42.17 22.41 -15.21
CA VAL A 80 42.73 21.35 -14.37
C VAL A 80 42.80 21.82 -12.92
N VAL A 81 42.31 20.99 -12.00
CA VAL A 81 42.60 21.10 -10.57
C VAL A 81 43.30 19.81 -10.17
N PHE A 82 44.49 19.91 -9.59
CA PHE A 82 45.26 18.75 -9.17
C PHE A 82 45.70 18.88 -7.72
N ILE A 83 45.40 17.88 -6.90
CA ILE A 83 45.70 17.83 -5.47
C ILE A 83 46.84 16.82 -5.25
N GLN A 84 47.98 17.30 -4.76
CA GLN A 84 49.16 16.45 -4.56
C GLN A 84 49.07 15.56 -3.30
N THR A 85 49.95 14.57 -3.26
CA THR A 85 50.04 13.57 -2.18
C THR A 85 50.06 14.23 -0.79
N GLY A 86 49.21 13.76 0.13
CA GLY A 86 49.19 14.21 1.53
C GLY A 86 48.55 15.58 1.78
N VAL A 87 47.94 16.19 0.77
CA VAL A 87 47.19 17.45 0.90
C VAL A 87 45.72 17.17 1.23
N SER A 88 45.15 17.97 2.11
CA SER A 88 43.71 18.00 2.38
C SER A 88 43.10 19.32 1.93
N VAL A 89 42.06 19.25 1.10
CA VAL A 89 41.17 20.37 0.79
C VAL A 89 40.00 20.27 1.76
N ILE A 90 39.89 21.22 2.68
CA ILE A 90 38.93 21.19 3.80
C ILE A 90 37.96 22.36 3.73
N GLU A 91 36.72 22.19 4.15
CA GLU A 91 35.76 23.29 4.20
C GLU A 91 35.92 24.19 5.43
N SER A 92 35.60 25.47 5.28
CA SER A 92 35.24 26.36 6.41
C SER A 92 33.75 26.71 6.47
N GLY A 93 32.93 26.12 5.59
CA GLY A 93 31.52 26.44 5.42
C GLY A 93 30.87 25.58 4.34
N LYS A 94 29.64 25.91 3.93
CA LYS A 94 28.86 25.14 2.93
C LYS A 94 29.29 25.42 1.49
N HIS A 95 30.56 25.20 1.18
CA HIS A 95 31.14 25.47 -0.13
C HIS A 95 31.20 24.23 -1.02
N TYR A 96 31.06 24.43 -2.33
CA TYR A 96 31.04 23.32 -3.28
C TYR A 96 32.10 23.41 -4.37
N ILE A 97 32.43 22.25 -4.92
CA ILE A 97 33.18 22.12 -6.17
C ILE A 97 32.23 21.57 -7.23
N ALA A 98 32.09 22.28 -8.35
CA ALA A 98 31.30 21.84 -9.50
C ALA A 98 32.19 21.65 -10.72
N VAL A 99 32.39 20.38 -11.09
CA VAL A 99 33.11 20.00 -12.31
C VAL A 99 32.11 19.81 -13.43
N LYS A 100 31.78 20.91 -14.12
CA LYS A 100 30.94 20.85 -15.32
C LYS A 100 31.75 20.34 -16.50
N MET A 101 32.98 20.81 -16.64
CA MET A 101 33.97 20.34 -17.61
C MET A 101 35.37 20.37 -16.95
N GLY A 102 36.35 19.72 -17.55
CA GLY A 102 37.75 19.73 -17.07
C GLY A 102 38.11 18.53 -16.22
N TYR A 103 39.23 18.62 -15.49
CA TYR A 103 39.84 17.51 -14.76
C TYR A 103 40.14 17.86 -13.29
N LEU A 104 39.48 17.17 -12.35
CA LEU A 104 39.77 17.22 -10.91
C LEU A 104 40.54 15.96 -10.49
N GLY A 105 41.86 16.04 -10.47
CA GLY A 105 42.74 14.93 -10.09
C GLY A 105 43.20 15.00 -8.64
N GLN A 106 43.50 13.84 -8.07
CA GLN A 106 44.16 13.77 -6.77
C GLN A 106 45.18 12.62 -6.72
N ASP A 107 46.29 12.86 -6.02
CA ASP A 107 47.33 11.88 -5.74
C ASP A 107 47.00 11.02 -4.51
N GLN A 108 47.82 10.00 -4.23
CA GLN A 108 47.65 9.11 -3.08
C GLN A 108 47.57 9.88 -1.75
N PHE A 109 46.70 9.44 -0.85
CA PHE A 109 46.55 9.99 0.50
C PHE A 109 46.15 11.48 0.58
N SER A 110 45.71 12.07 -0.52
CA SER A 110 45.04 13.38 -0.48
C SER A 110 43.55 13.21 -0.16
N ASN A 111 42.95 14.22 0.46
CA ASN A 111 41.55 14.17 0.88
C ASN A 111 40.81 15.42 0.38
N ILE A 112 39.59 15.23 -0.10
CA ILE A 112 38.63 16.31 -0.34
C ILE A 112 37.53 16.22 0.71
N ILE A 113 37.45 17.22 1.58
CA ILE A 113 36.50 17.33 2.68
C ILE A 113 35.71 18.63 2.48
N ILE A 114 34.62 18.56 1.72
CA ILE A 114 33.81 19.72 1.33
C ILE A 114 32.31 19.45 1.47
N ASP A 115 31.48 20.49 1.44
CA ASP A 115 30.03 20.30 1.60
C ASP A 115 29.47 19.54 0.41
N SER A 116 29.73 20.01 -0.81
CA SER A 116 29.14 19.41 -2.00
C SER A 116 30.14 19.23 -3.15
N LEU A 117 30.11 18.07 -3.80
CA LEU A 117 30.80 17.81 -5.06
C LEU A 117 29.77 17.48 -6.15
N PHE A 118 29.82 18.21 -7.27
CA PHE A 118 29.03 17.96 -8.46
C PHE A 118 29.93 17.58 -9.63
N LEU A 119 29.70 16.42 -10.24
CA LEU A 119 30.39 15.97 -11.45
C LEU A 119 29.38 15.82 -12.59
N SER A 120 29.66 16.45 -13.73
CA SER A 120 28.83 16.35 -14.95
C SER A 120 29.43 15.39 -15.99
N LYS A 121 28.66 15.02 -17.02
CA LYS A 121 29.09 14.18 -18.16
C LYS A 121 30.47 14.51 -18.71
N ASN A 122 30.79 15.79 -18.78
CA ASN A 122 32.01 16.30 -19.41
C ASN A 122 33.16 16.48 -18.41
N ALA A 123 32.96 16.13 -17.13
CA ALA A 123 34.07 15.96 -16.20
C ALA A 123 34.92 14.78 -16.70
N HIS A 124 36.19 15.03 -17.05
CA HIS A 124 37.06 14.01 -17.61
C HIS A 124 37.26 12.88 -16.59
N SER A 125 36.79 11.68 -16.98
CA SER A 125 36.41 10.53 -16.15
C SER A 125 37.56 9.68 -15.58
N GLN A 126 38.74 10.28 -15.34
CA GLN A 126 39.89 9.64 -14.70
C GLN A 126 40.22 10.26 -13.34
N THR A 127 39.21 10.70 -12.62
CA THR A 127 39.37 11.15 -11.24
C THR A 127 39.49 9.89 -10.38
N VAL A 128 40.70 9.34 -10.28
CA VAL A 128 41.01 8.23 -9.38
C VAL A 128 41.26 8.84 -8.01
N PHE A 129 40.23 8.84 -7.19
CA PHE A 129 40.29 9.38 -5.85
C PHE A 129 40.94 8.38 -4.89
N SER A 130 42.10 8.71 -4.33
CA SER A 130 42.96 7.72 -3.65
C SER A 130 43.15 7.93 -2.14
N GLY A 131 42.42 8.87 -1.53
CA GLY A 131 42.29 9.00 -0.07
C GLY A 131 40.86 8.82 0.46
N MET A 132 40.55 9.47 1.58
CA MET A 132 39.23 9.42 2.22
C MET A 132 38.50 10.74 1.96
N ASP A 133 37.72 10.77 0.90
CA ASP A 133 36.95 11.97 0.57
C ASP A 133 35.65 12.00 1.35
N THR A 134 35.27 13.18 1.85
CA THR A 134 34.08 13.38 2.66
C THR A 134 33.23 14.49 2.05
N PHE A 135 31.96 14.17 1.80
CA PHE A 135 30.98 15.09 1.23
C PHE A 135 29.71 15.10 2.08
N ASN A 136 29.08 16.26 2.28
CA ASN A 136 27.67 16.26 2.66
C ASN A 136 26.83 15.77 1.47
N LYS A 137 27.12 16.27 0.26
CA LYS A 137 26.41 15.89 -0.97
C LYS A 137 27.37 15.55 -2.09
N LEU A 138 27.20 14.36 -2.67
CA LEU A 138 27.89 13.94 -3.89
C LEU A 138 26.85 13.74 -4.99
N THR A 139 26.93 14.53 -6.06
CA THR A 139 26.03 14.43 -7.22
C THR A 139 26.81 14.05 -8.48
N LEU A 140 26.44 12.92 -9.08
CA LEU A 140 27.00 12.42 -10.35
C LEU A 140 25.93 12.52 -11.43
N SER A 141 26.08 13.47 -12.34
CA SER A 141 25.16 13.69 -13.46
C SER A 141 25.81 13.23 -14.76
N GLU A 142 25.52 11.99 -15.19
CA GLU A 142 26.16 11.32 -16.34
C GLU A 142 27.70 11.16 -16.18
N ALA A 143 28.19 11.30 -14.95
CA ALA A 143 29.61 11.27 -14.60
C ALA A 143 29.96 10.01 -13.80
N ASN A 144 31.24 9.63 -13.83
CA ASN A 144 31.75 8.54 -13.01
C ASN A 144 32.63 9.09 -11.90
N TYR A 145 32.42 8.62 -10.67
CA TYR A 145 33.36 8.79 -9.58
C TYR A 145 34.12 7.48 -9.41
N LYS A 146 35.46 7.50 -9.40
CA LYS A 146 36.27 6.29 -9.23
C LYS A 146 37.20 6.42 -8.05
N THR A 147 37.19 5.51 -7.09
CA THR A 147 38.26 5.47 -6.09
C THR A 147 39.44 4.61 -6.57
N GLY A 148 40.66 4.98 -6.18
CA GLY A 148 41.84 4.13 -6.30
C GLY A 148 41.76 2.95 -5.33
N ASN A 149 42.77 2.07 -5.34
CA ASN A 149 42.76 0.80 -4.58
C ASN A 149 42.51 0.97 -3.07
N ASN A 150 42.85 2.13 -2.50
CA ASN A 150 42.68 2.43 -1.07
C ASN A 150 41.73 3.61 -0.82
N GLY A 151 41.07 4.12 -1.86
CA GLY A 151 40.21 5.30 -1.73
C GLY A 151 38.83 4.91 -1.22
N SER A 152 38.31 5.71 -0.28
CA SER A 152 36.97 5.58 0.29
C SER A 152 36.22 6.90 0.17
N ILE A 153 34.90 6.83 0.19
CA ILE A 153 34.04 8.03 0.19
C ILE A 153 33.18 7.98 1.44
N VAL A 154 33.05 9.11 2.12
CA VAL A 154 32.08 9.34 3.18
C VAL A 154 31.02 10.31 2.65
N VAL A 155 29.74 9.92 2.71
CA VAL A 155 28.62 10.79 2.35
C VAL A 155 27.72 11.01 3.56
N ASN A 156 27.57 12.28 3.98
CA ASN A 156 26.84 12.61 5.20
C ASN A 156 25.34 12.82 4.98
N GLU A 157 24.91 13.37 3.83
CA GLU A 157 23.51 13.70 3.57
C GLU A 157 22.96 13.02 2.30
N LEU A 158 23.58 13.22 1.13
CA LEU A 158 23.01 12.81 -0.16
C LEU A 158 24.06 12.28 -1.14
N LEU A 159 23.88 11.03 -1.58
CA LEU A 159 24.57 10.48 -2.75
C LEU A 159 23.59 10.41 -3.92
N HIS A 160 23.63 11.38 -4.83
CA HIS A 160 22.73 11.45 -5.99
C HIS A 160 23.42 10.94 -7.26
N LEU A 161 22.93 9.81 -7.76
CA LEU A 161 23.40 9.13 -8.97
C LEU A 161 22.38 9.38 -10.09
N ARG A 162 22.62 10.39 -10.92
CA ARG A 162 21.77 10.79 -12.05
C ARG A 162 22.43 10.35 -13.36
N ASP A 163 22.16 9.13 -13.82
CA ASP A 163 22.85 8.49 -14.96
C ASP A 163 24.40 8.38 -14.78
N GLY A 164 24.88 8.65 -13.56
CA GLY A 164 26.28 8.53 -13.19
C GLY A 164 26.56 7.24 -12.41
N VAL A 165 27.81 6.77 -12.44
CA VAL A 165 28.24 5.58 -11.69
C VAL A 165 29.28 5.95 -10.64
N CYS A 166 29.00 5.64 -9.38
CA CYS A 166 30.04 5.65 -8.36
C CYS A 166 30.70 4.27 -8.33
N ASN A 167 32.00 4.22 -8.64
CA ASN A 167 32.81 3.01 -8.65
C ASN A 167 33.87 3.09 -7.56
N THR A 168 33.64 2.40 -6.45
CA THR A 168 34.61 2.37 -5.36
C THR A 168 35.29 1.01 -5.29
N ASN A 169 36.63 1.00 -5.21
CA ASN A 169 37.39 -0.22 -4.98
C ASN A 169 37.35 -0.69 -3.51
N TYR A 170 36.91 0.17 -2.57
CA TYR A 170 36.89 -0.14 -1.14
C TYR A 170 35.50 -0.02 -0.52
N GLN A 171 35.15 1.11 0.11
CA GLN A 171 33.88 1.29 0.80
C GLN A 171 33.28 2.68 0.51
N ILE A 172 31.95 2.70 0.37
CA ILE A 172 31.15 3.91 0.54
C ILE A 172 30.65 3.88 1.98
N HIS A 173 31.08 4.86 2.77
CA HIS A 173 30.60 5.09 4.14
C HIS A 173 29.46 6.09 4.11
N LEU A 174 28.37 5.74 4.78
CA LEU A 174 27.26 6.65 5.02
C LEU A 174 27.29 7.09 6.50
N ALA A 175 27.19 8.39 6.75
CA ALA A 175 27.36 8.92 8.10
C ALA A 175 26.25 8.48 9.06
N ALA A 176 26.60 8.33 10.33
CA ALA A 176 25.70 7.96 11.43
C ALA A 176 24.87 9.17 11.93
N VAL A 177 24.21 9.90 11.03
CA VAL A 177 23.53 11.16 11.37
C VAL A 177 22.02 11.06 11.24
N THR A 178 21.32 12.01 11.86
CA THR A 178 19.87 12.22 11.70
C THR A 178 19.64 13.63 11.16
N PRO A 179 18.92 13.82 10.03
CA PRO A 179 18.26 12.80 9.21
C PRO A 179 19.25 11.83 8.58
N HIS A 180 18.81 10.59 8.35
CA HIS A 180 19.66 9.55 7.77
C HIS A 180 20.08 9.90 6.33
N PRO A 181 21.32 9.59 5.93
CA PRO A 181 21.82 9.85 4.58
C PRO A 181 20.95 9.14 3.53
N THR A 182 20.81 9.74 2.35
CA THR A 182 19.99 9.22 1.26
C THR A 182 20.84 8.89 0.05
N ILE A 183 20.72 7.67 -0.46
CA ILE A 183 21.18 7.34 -1.82
C ILE A 183 20.02 7.56 -2.78
N TYR A 184 20.18 8.50 -3.71
CA TYR A 184 19.17 8.82 -4.71
C TYR A 184 19.61 8.34 -6.10
N PHE A 185 18.93 7.33 -6.63
CA PHE A 185 19.13 6.84 -8.00
C PHE A 185 18.12 7.47 -8.96
N SER A 186 18.59 8.03 -10.07
CA SER A 186 17.74 8.57 -11.14
C SER A 186 18.38 8.41 -12.52
N ASN A 187 17.54 8.33 -13.56
CA ASN A 187 17.96 8.23 -14.97
C ASN A 187 19.01 7.13 -15.26
N GLY A 188 18.99 6.00 -14.55
CA GLY A 188 19.93 4.89 -14.79
C GLY A 188 21.25 4.96 -14.02
N GLY A 189 21.41 5.89 -13.09
CA GLY A 189 22.58 5.94 -12.21
C GLY A 189 22.72 4.67 -11.35
N GLY A 190 23.93 4.35 -10.92
CA GLY A 190 24.20 3.12 -10.16
C GLY A 190 25.51 3.13 -9.38
N LEU A 191 25.72 2.06 -8.62
CA LEU A 191 26.98 1.78 -7.95
C LEU A 191 27.69 0.62 -8.67
N SER A 192 29.01 0.65 -8.71
CA SER A 192 29.81 -0.45 -9.27
C SER A 192 31.07 -0.67 -8.45
N GLY A 193 31.69 -1.84 -8.61
CA GLY A 193 32.74 -2.34 -7.72
C GLY A 193 32.22 -3.54 -6.93
N GLY A 194 33.07 -4.54 -6.71
CA GLY A 194 32.68 -5.81 -6.09
C GLY A 194 32.36 -5.73 -4.59
N PHE A 195 32.18 -4.54 -4.03
CA PHE A 195 32.13 -4.32 -2.59
C PHE A 195 30.87 -3.59 -2.13
N ALA A 196 30.52 -3.91 -0.89
CA ALA A 196 29.42 -3.39 -0.08
C ALA A 196 29.46 -1.87 0.08
N VAL A 197 28.32 -1.19 -0.04
CA VAL A 197 28.12 0.05 0.74
C VAL A 197 28.24 -0.38 2.20
N SER A 198 29.29 0.08 2.88
CA SER A 198 29.57 -0.30 4.25
C SER A 198 28.66 0.51 5.16
N VAL A 199 27.45 -0.01 5.34
CA VAL A 199 26.38 0.63 6.09
C VAL A 199 26.28 0.01 7.47
N SER A 200 27.19 0.40 8.35
CA SER A 200 26.99 0.21 9.79
C SER A 200 25.86 1.08 10.32
N ASN A 201 25.44 2.11 9.56
CA ASN A 201 24.45 3.10 9.95
C ASN A 201 23.16 3.00 9.12
N PRO A 202 22.01 3.36 9.69
CA PRO A 202 20.75 3.42 8.95
C PRO A 202 20.78 4.52 7.87
N TYR A 203 20.18 4.24 6.71
CA TYR A 203 20.16 5.14 5.53
C TYR A 203 18.86 4.97 4.72
N ASN A 204 18.54 5.97 3.91
CA ASN A 204 17.40 5.96 3.00
C ASN A 204 17.84 5.66 1.57
N ILE A 205 16.96 5.03 0.80
CA ILE A 205 17.12 4.90 -0.64
C ILE A 205 15.93 5.57 -1.33
N ARG A 206 16.22 6.39 -2.33
CA ARG A 206 15.23 6.97 -3.22
C ARG A 206 15.50 6.54 -4.65
N TYR A 207 14.45 6.20 -5.37
CA TYR A 207 14.47 5.95 -6.81
C TYR A 207 13.50 6.90 -7.52
N GLY A 208 13.97 7.60 -8.55
CA GLY A 208 13.19 8.57 -9.32
C GLY A 208 13.56 8.58 -10.81
N ASN A 209 12.87 9.42 -11.58
CA ASN A 209 12.93 9.67 -13.03
C ASN A 209 13.48 8.54 -13.92
N ASN A 210 12.61 7.94 -14.75
CA ASN A 210 13.00 7.12 -15.92
C ASN A 210 14.11 6.09 -15.66
N ASN A 211 14.12 5.46 -14.48
CA ASN A 211 14.90 4.23 -14.24
C ASN A 211 14.26 3.04 -14.99
N SER A 212 14.01 3.19 -16.28
CA SER A 212 13.54 2.13 -17.18
C SER A 212 14.68 1.33 -17.80
N ALA A 213 15.93 1.57 -17.37
CA ALA A 213 17.07 0.79 -17.82
C ALA A 213 16.81 -0.70 -17.50
N PRO A 214 16.74 -1.57 -18.53
CA PRO A 214 16.42 -2.97 -18.34
C PRO A 214 17.55 -3.62 -17.55
N ALA A 215 17.22 -4.17 -16.39
CA ALA A 215 18.07 -5.13 -15.69
C ALA A 215 19.53 -4.70 -15.49
N MET A 216 19.77 -3.65 -14.70
CA MET A 216 20.97 -3.71 -13.88
C MET A 216 20.73 -4.77 -12.79
N ASN A 217 21.09 -6.02 -13.11
CA ASN A 217 21.28 -7.13 -12.16
C ASN A 217 22.44 -6.79 -11.20
N ARG A 218 22.34 -5.69 -10.45
CA ARG A 218 23.38 -5.19 -9.57
C ARG A 218 22.76 -4.88 -8.21
N PHE A 219 22.33 -5.92 -7.50
CA PHE A 219 22.09 -5.85 -6.05
C PHE A 219 23.34 -6.14 -5.23
N ASN A 220 24.51 -6.21 -5.89
CA ASN A 220 25.79 -6.01 -5.19
C ASN A 220 25.82 -4.70 -4.40
N GLU A 221 24.98 -3.72 -4.76
CA GLU A 221 24.90 -2.39 -4.16
C GLU A 221 24.42 -2.38 -2.70
N LEU A 222 23.67 -3.40 -2.25
CA LEU A 222 23.15 -3.50 -0.87
C LEU A 222 23.74 -4.70 -0.11
N LYS A 223 24.90 -5.20 -0.52
CA LYS A 223 25.59 -6.26 0.22
C LYS A 223 26.18 -5.66 1.48
N GLY A 224 25.82 -6.15 2.65
CA GLY A 224 26.40 -5.76 3.93
C GLY A 224 25.72 -6.50 5.07
N SER A 225 26.47 -7.24 5.87
CA SER A 225 25.92 -7.86 7.08
C SER A 225 25.53 -6.75 8.07
N GLY A 226 24.24 -6.65 8.42
CA GLY A 226 23.72 -5.63 9.34
C GLY A 226 23.08 -4.41 8.66
N THR A 227 22.87 -4.44 7.34
CA THR A 227 22.21 -3.36 6.60
C THR A 227 20.80 -3.12 7.11
N THR A 228 20.60 -1.98 7.77
CA THR A 228 19.27 -1.55 8.19
C THR A 228 18.81 -0.43 7.25
N LEU A 229 17.90 -0.73 6.31
CA LEU A 229 17.30 0.33 5.50
C LEU A 229 16.32 1.14 6.36
N SER A 230 16.59 2.43 6.54
CA SER A 230 15.68 3.35 7.23
C SER A 230 14.45 3.68 6.39
N GLY A 231 14.52 3.56 5.07
CA GLY A 231 13.38 3.82 4.22
C GLY A 231 13.66 3.60 2.76
N ILE A 232 12.60 3.31 2.01
CA ILE A 232 12.61 3.18 0.56
C ILE A 232 11.55 4.12 0.01
N GLU A 233 11.95 5.06 -0.84
CA GLU A 233 11.04 5.91 -1.62
C GLU A 233 11.13 5.57 -3.11
N VAL A 234 9.99 5.22 -3.71
CA VAL A 234 9.83 5.08 -5.16
C VAL A 234 8.93 6.19 -5.66
N THR A 235 9.45 6.99 -6.60
CA THR A 235 8.77 8.15 -7.18
C THR A 235 8.96 8.18 -8.69
N ASP A 236 8.29 9.14 -9.34
CA ASP A 236 8.45 9.51 -10.74
C ASP A 236 8.33 8.32 -11.73
N ASN A 237 7.41 7.40 -11.44
CA ASN A 237 7.14 6.19 -12.23
C ASN A 237 8.33 5.24 -12.40
N ALA A 238 9.32 5.26 -11.48
CA ALA A 238 10.43 4.33 -11.49
C ALA A 238 9.96 2.87 -11.32
N ASN A 239 10.54 1.94 -12.09
CA ASN A 239 10.25 0.50 -11.99
C ASN A 239 11.49 -0.23 -11.46
N ILE A 240 11.47 -0.62 -10.19
CA ILE A 240 12.62 -1.22 -9.50
C ILE A 240 12.33 -2.69 -9.25
N THR A 241 13.32 -3.55 -9.47
CA THR A 241 13.26 -4.95 -9.07
C THR A 241 14.38 -5.22 -8.07
N LEU A 242 14.06 -5.42 -6.80
CA LEU A 242 14.98 -5.88 -5.77
C LEU A 242 15.29 -7.37 -5.96
N VAL A 243 16.49 -7.72 -6.42
CA VAL A 243 16.95 -9.12 -6.58
C VAL A 243 17.98 -9.44 -5.49
N PRO A 244 17.57 -9.87 -4.28
CA PRO A 244 18.57 -10.23 -3.28
C PRO A 244 19.27 -11.51 -3.71
N ASP A 245 20.59 -11.43 -3.89
CA ASP A 245 21.38 -12.60 -4.29
C ASP A 245 21.50 -13.64 -3.16
N ILE A 246 21.49 -13.23 -1.88
CA ILE A 246 21.87 -14.11 -0.74
C ILE A 246 21.14 -13.82 0.60
N GLN A 247 20.57 -12.62 0.83
CA GLN A 247 19.99 -12.25 2.13
C GLN A 247 18.62 -11.58 2.03
N ASP A 248 17.81 -11.77 3.07
CA ASP A 248 16.51 -11.12 3.21
C ASP A 248 16.68 -9.59 3.32
N ILE A 249 15.68 -8.84 2.85
CA ILE A 249 15.69 -7.37 2.90
C ILE A 249 14.94 -6.94 4.15
N GLU A 250 15.62 -6.27 5.08
CA GLU A 250 15.01 -5.64 6.26
C GLU A 250 14.86 -4.13 6.06
N VAL A 251 13.62 -3.63 6.06
CA VAL A 251 13.30 -2.19 6.06
C VAL A 251 12.72 -1.82 7.42
N LYS A 252 13.40 -0.92 8.16
CA LYS A 252 12.99 -0.51 9.51
C LYS A 252 12.20 0.79 9.59
N GLY A 253 12.24 1.65 8.57
CA GLY A 253 11.35 2.81 8.49
C GLY A 253 10.43 2.75 7.26
N GLU A 254 10.10 3.89 6.66
CA GLU A 254 8.96 3.99 5.73
C GLU A 254 9.23 3.34 4.37
N VAL A 255 8.25 2.58 3.85
CA VAL A 255 8.20 2.16 2.43
C VAL A 255 7.20 3.07 1.72
N LYS A 256 7.70 4.09 1.04
CA LYS A 256 6.92 5.13 0.36
C LYS A 256 6.87 4.89 -1.14
N LEU A 257 5.74 4.39 -1.63
CA LEU A 257 5.48 4.20 -3.06
C LEU A 257 4.60 5.34 -3.60
N THR A 258 5.20 6.49 -3.90
CA THR A 258 4.47 7.68 -4.39
C THR A 258 3.93 7.43 -5.80
N SER A 259 4.74 6.84 -6.68
CA SER A 259 4.38 6.36 -8.02
C SER A 259 5.39 5.28 -8.47
N GLY A 260 5.18 4.62 -9.61
CA GLY A 260 6.08 3.57 -10.09
C GLY A 260 5.80 2.17 -9.52
N THR A 261 6.78 1.27 -9.63
CA THR A 261 6.63 -0.14 -9.25
C THR A 261 7.84 -0.62 -8.44
N LEU A 262 7.59 -1.19 -7.25
CA LEU A 262 8.58 -1.93 -6.49
C LEU A 262 8.32 -3.44 -6.65
N ARG A 263 9.23 -4.14 -7.30
CA ARG A 263 9.23 -5.59 -7.43
C ARG A 263 10.30 -6.18 -6.53
N ILE A 264 10.00 -7.32 -5.91
CA ILE A 264 11.00 -8.14 -5.22
C ILE A 264 11.13 -9.44 -6.00
N ALA A 265 12.35 -9.88 -6.23
CA ALA A 265 12.64 -11.05 -7.04
C ALA A 265 12.10 -12.32 -6.39
N LYS A 266 12.05 -13.37 -7.21
CA LYS A 266 11.52 -14.67 -6.81
C LYS A 266 12.44 -15.26 -5.73
N SER A 267 11.83 -15.82 -4.68
CA SER A 267 12.49 -16.55 -3.57
C SER A 267 13.14 -15.70 -2.47
N SER A 268 12.64 -14.48 -2.25
CA SER A 268 13.13 -13.58 -1.20
C SER A 268 12.11 -13.44 -0.07
N VAL A 269 12.57 -13.26 1.17
CA VAL A 269 11.72 -12.74 2.26
C VAL A 269 11.92 -11.23 2.34
N LEU A 270 10.81 -10.48 2.31
CA LEU A 270 10.82 -9.06 2.67
C LEU A 270 10.37 -8.95 4.13
N TYR A 271 11.30 -8.55 5.00
CA TYR A 271 11.01 -8.15 6.37
C TYR A 271 10.80 -6.64 6.40
N CYS A 272 9.56 -6.21 6.51
CA CYS A 272 9.25 -4.85 6.96
C CYS A 272 9.20 -4.87 8.49
N GLY A 273 10.37 -4.87 9.11
CA GLY A 273 10.54 -4.86 10.56
C GLY A 273 10.59 -3.43 11.07
N PHE A 274 9.44 -2.79 11.29
CA PHE A 274 9.39 -1.43 11.81
C PHE A 274 9.75 -1.41 13.31
N ILE A 275 11.05 -1.31 13.64
CA ILE A 275 11.54 -1.33 15.03
C ILE A 275 11.43 0.06 15.69
N LEU A 276 10.48 0.16 16.63
CA LEU A 276 10.49 0.83 17.94
C LEU A 276 10.95 2.28 18.15
N THR A 277 11.29 3.09 17.14
CA THR A 277 11.58 4.53 17.40
C THR A 277 10.90 5.56 16.49
N GLY A 278 10.17 5.15 15.44
CA GLY A 278 9.31 6.08 14.71
C GLY A 278 8.72 5.55 13.41
N ALA A 279 7.38 5.63 13.30
CA ALA A 279 6.60 5.84 12.08
C ALA A 279 6.86 4.98 10.82
N GLY A 280 7.42 3.78 10.94
CA GLY A 280 7.48 2.85 9.82
C GLY A 280 6.07 2.47 9.32
N LYS A 281 5.70 2.98 8.15
CA LYS A 281 4.39 2.78 7.50
C LYS A 281 4.59 2.61 5.99
N PHE A 282 3.58 2.08 5.32
CA PHE A 282 3.34 2.35 3.91
C PHE A 282 2.67 3.72 3.80
N SER A 283 3.06 4.51 2.82
CA SER A 283 2.38 5.79 2.59
C SER A 283 0.90 5.56 2.28
N SER A 284 0.01 6.26 2.98
CA SER A 284 -1.44 6.26 2.69
C SER A 284 -1.79 7.01 1.40
N SER A 285 -0.88 7.89 0.94
CA SER A 285 -1.00 8.69 -0.28
C SER A 285 0.04 8.26 -1.31
N GLY A 286 -0.42 7.83 -2.48
CA GLY A 286 0.45 7.39 -3.56
C GLY A 286 -0.28 6.48 -4.53
N THR A 287 0.20 6.41 -5.77
CA THR A 287 -0.29 5.50 -6.81
C THR A 287 0.75 4.42 -7.14
N GLY A 288 1.88 4.40 -6.45
CA GLY A 288 2.91 3.39 -6.64
C GLY A 288 2.38 2.00 -6.32
N THR A 289 2.91 1.01 -7.04
CA THR A 289 2.47 -0.38 -6.94
C THR A 289 3.60 -1.30 -6.51
N PHE A 290 3.22 -2.42 -5.93
CA PHE A 290 4.10 -3.49 -5.50
C PHE A 290 3.87 -4.71 -6.40
N THR A 291 4.92 -5.28 -6.97
CA THR A 291 4.82 -6.52 -7.75
C THR A 291 5.09 -7.69 -6.81
N GLY A 292 4.02 -8.40 -6.46
CA GLY A 292 4.09 -9.66 -5.74
C GLY A 292 4.60 -10.81 -6.60
N SER A 293 4.86 -11.94 -5.96
CA SER A 293 5.09 -13.21 -6.65
C SER A 293 4.68 -14.39 -5.78
N ASP A 294 4.43 -15.52 -6.44
CA ASP A 294 4.05 -16.79 -5.80
C ASP A 294 5.11 -17.38 -4.85
N SER A 295 6.34 -16.84 -4.86
CA SER A 295 7.44 -17.25 -3.98
C SER A 295 7.88 -16.15 -3.01
N LEU A 296 7.18 -15.01 -2.99
CA LEU A 296 7.50 -13.90 -2.09
C LEU A 296 6.83 -14.10 -0.74
N GLN A 297 7.62 -14.04 0.33
CA GLN A 297 7.11 -13.97 1.70
C GLN A 297 7.15 -12.52 2.17
N LEU A 298 6.00 -12.00 2.61
CA LEU A 298 5.89 -10.65 3.15
C LEU A 298 5.67 -10.73 4.66
N ILE A 299 6.63 -10.26 5.43
CA ILE A 299 6.54 -10.20 6.89
C ILE A 299 6.49 -8.73 7.30
N ILE A 300 5.40 -8.34 7.93
CA ILE A 300 5.19 -6.99 8.44
C ILE A 300 5.09 -7.09 9.96
N ALA A 301 6.15 -6.68 10.62
CA ALA A 301 6.20 -6.57 12.07
C ALA A 301 6.37 -5.09 12.42
N SER A 302 5.46 -4.54 13.22
CA SER A 302 5.55 -3.13 13.65
C SER A 302 5.25 -3.00 15.11
N SER A 303 5.94 -2.09 15.80
CA SER A 303 5.56 -1.66 17.14
C SER A 303 4.92 -0.27 17.10
N ASN A 304 3.75 -0.12 17.71
CA ASN A 304 3.11 1.16 18.04
C ASN A 304 2.59 1.98 16.83
N VAL A 305 1.95 1.33 15.85
CA VAL A 305 1.24 2.03 14.75
C VAL A 305 -0.24 1.63 14.69
N SER A 306 -1.14 2.62 14.75
CA SER A 306 -2.60 2.42 14.57
C SER A 306 -2.99 2.20 13.12
N THR A 307 -2.17 2.63 12.17
CA THR A 307 -2.35 2.44 10.73
C THR A 307 -1.00 2.16 10.09
N LEU A 308 -0.91 1.05 9.34
CA LEU A 308 0.24 0.72 8.51
C LEU A 308 0.19 1.40 7.15
N GLY A 309 -0.96 1.92 6.74
CA GLY A 309 -1.15 2.57 5.44
C GLY A 309 -1.63 1.61 4.36
N THR A 310 -1.30 1.91 3.11
CA THR A 310 -1.91 1.25 1.94
C THR A 310 -0.87 0.59 1.04
N LEU A 311 -1.10 -0.68 0.74
CA LEU A 311 -0.37 -1.43 -0.28
C LEU A 311 -1.26 -1.60 -1.53
N ARG A 312 -0.70 -1.28 -2.69
CA ARG A 312 -1.32 -1.50 -4.01
C ARG A 312 -0.47 -2.48 -4.76
N PHE A 313 -1.07 -3.48 -5.40
CA PHE A 313 -0.34 -4.42 -6.24
C PHE A 313 -0.40 -4.02 -7.71
N THR A 314 0.65 -4.32 -8.46
CA THR A 314 0.62 -4.20 -9.91
C THR A 314 -0.42 -5.17 -10.47
N PRO A 315 -1.34 -4.74 -11.36
CA PRO A 315 -2.35 -5.64 -11.94
C PRO A 315 -1.73 -6.90 -12.54
N GLY A 316 -2.29 -8.07 -12.18
CA GLY A 316 -1.78 -9.39 -12.61
C GLY A 316 -0.54 -9.89 -11.87
N SER A 317 0.02 -9.12 -10.93
CA SER A 317 1.14 -9.52 -10.06
C SER A 317 0.82 -9.30 -8.59
N ASN A 318 -0.38 -9.69 -8.20
CA ASN A 318 -0.98 -9.53 -6.88
C ASN A 318 -1.00 -10.84 -6.09
N SER A 319 0.07 -11.63 -6.20
CA SER A 319 0.23 -12.88 -5.46
C SER A 319 1.40 -12.86 -4.48
N LEU A 320 1.27 -13.60 -3.39
CA LEU A 320 2.29 -13.82 -2.37
C LEU A 320 2.36 -15.32 -2.05
N GLN A 321 3.53 -15.80 -1.63
CA GLN A 321 3.66 -17.10 -0.97
C GLN A 321 2.98 -17.05 0.40
N SER A 322 3.39 -16.10 1.24
CA SER A 322 2.83 -15.89 2.57
C SER A 322 2.77 -14.41 2.95
N LEU A 323 1.86 -14.08 3.85
CA LEU A 323 1.76 -12.78 4.52
C LEU A 323 1.70 -13.01 6.02
N ASN A 324 2.65 -12.47 6.76
CA ASN A 324 2.66 -12.48 8.22
C ASN A 324 2.53 -11.04 8.74
N LEU A 325 1.49 -10.80 9.54
CA LEU A 325 1.22 -9.53 10.18
C LEU A 325 1.32 -9.69 11.70
N ASP A 326 2.30 -9.03 12.31
CA ASP A 326 2.45 -8.97 13.78
C ASP A 326 2.63 -7.53 14.27
N LEU A 327 1.53 -6.87 14.63
CA LEU A 327 1.53 -5.49 15.08
C LEU A 327 1.49 -5.40 16.61
N GLN A 328 2.60 -4.98 17.21
CA GLN A 328 2.75 -4.74 18.64
C GLN A 328 2.24 -3.34 19.01
N GLY A 329 1.76 -3.13 20.25
CA GLY A 329 1.49 -1.77 20.78
C GLY A 329 0.06 -1.42 21.19
N GLY A 330 -0.82 -2.39 21.47
CA GLY A 330 -2.12 -2.17 22.12
C GLY A 330 -3.26 -1.62 21.25
N ALA A 331 -2.96 -0.98 20.12
CA ALA A 331 -3.92 -0.71 19.05
C ALA A 331 -3.69 -1.70 17.89
N SER A 332 -4.72 -2.46 17.50
CA SER A 332 -4.66 -3.34 16.34
C SER A 332 -4.53 -2.51 15.06
N GLY A 333 -3.29 -2.31 14.61
CA GLY A 333 -3.02 -1.53 13.40
C GLY A 333 -3.66 -2.13 12.16
N THR A 334 -4.00 -1.30 11.18
CA THR A 334 -4.62 -1.77 9.91
C THR A 334 -3.67 -1.61 8.72
N LEU A 335 -3.48 -2.67 7.95
CA LEU A 335 -2.91 -2.65 6.60
C LEU A 335 -4.04 -2.68 5.57
N THR A 336 -4.12 -1.66 4.71
CA THR A 336 -5.11 -1.62 3.61
C THR A 336 -4.52 -2.17 2.31
N ILE A 337 -5.22 -3.09 1.66
CA ILE A 337 -4.89 -3.59 0.32
C ILE A 337 -5.93 -3.08 -0.67
N LYS A 338 -5.50 -2.38 -1.74
CA LYS A 338 -6.39 -1.76 -2.74
C LYS A 338 -6.51 -2.53 -4.06
N ASN A 339 -6.33 -3.84 -4.00
CA ASN A 339 -6.48 -4.77 -5.11
C ASN A 339 -6.89 -6.14 -4.57
N ASP A 340 -7.35 -7.02 -5.46
CA ASP A 340 -7.45 -8.44 -5.11
C ASP A 340 -6.07 -8.95 -4.69
N LEU A 341 -6.01 -9.91 -3.77
CA LEU A 341 -4.76 -10.49 -3.28
C LEU A 341 -4.88 -12.01 -3.23
N LYS A 342 -3.86 -12.70 -3.74
CA LYS A 342 -3.74 -14.15 -3.68
C LYS A 342 -2.58 -14.58 -2.80
N ILE A 343 -2.83 -15.37 -1.78
CA ILE A 343 -1.82 -15.94 -0.87
C ILE A 343 -1.77 -17.45 -1.09
N LYS A 344 -0.60 -17.99 -1.43
CA LYS A 344 -0.45 -19.40 -1.84
C LYS A 344 -0.17 -20.41 -0.74
N SER A 345 0.19 -19.96 0.47
CA SER A 345 0.62 -20.88 1.53
C SER A 345 0.10 -20.52 2.91
N SER A 346 0.29 -19.29 3.37
CA SER A 346 -0.17 -18.90 4.71
C SER A 346 -0.44 -17.41 4.85
N LEU A 347 -1.57 -17.09 5.47
CA LEU A 347 -1.84 -15.80 6.07
C LEU A 347 -1.77 -15.97 7.58
N SER A 348 -0.84 -15.27 8.23
CA SER A 348 -0.74 -15.21 9.69
C SER A 348 -1.08 -13.80 10.14
N LEU A 349 -2.13 -13.67 10.95
CA LEU A 349 -2.49 -12.44 11.62
C LEU A 349 -2.27 -12.67 13.12
N THR A 350 -1.08 -12.39 13.62
CA THR A 350 -0.80 -12.51 15.06
C THR A 350 -1.49 -11.38 15.81
N ARG A 351 -1.37 -10.16 15.29
CA ARG A 351 -2.05 -8.94 15.77
C ARG A 351 -2.23 -7.96 14.61
N GLY A 352 -3.37 -7.27 14.57
CA GLY A 352 -3.68 -6.26 13.56
C GLY A 352 -4.65 -6.74 12.49
N HIS A 353 -5.09 -5.81 11.65
CA HIS A 353 -6.14 -6.04 10.67
C HIS A 353 -5.61 -5.94 9.26
N LEU A 354 -6.14 -6.81 8.39
CA LEU A 354 -5.97 -6.71 6.95
C LEU A 354 -7.28 -6.17 6.36
N TYR A 355 -7.27 -4.96 5.81
CA TYR A 355 -8.46 -4.34 5.24
C TYR A 355 -8.43 -4.39 3.71
N MET A 356 -9.37 -5.14 3.14
CA MET A 356 -9.45 -5.42 1.71
C MET A 356 -10.39 -4.48 0.95
N GLU A 357 -11.00 -3.47 1.59
CA GLU A 357 -12.06 -2.65 0.99
C GLU A 357 -13.10 -3.55 0.30
N ASN A 358 -13.42 -3.30 -0.98
CA ASN A 358 -14.33 -4.12 -1.78
C ASN A 358 -13.62 -5.17 -2.65
N HIS A 359 -12.38 -5.56 -2.31
CA HIS A 359 -11.57 -6.51 -3.06
C HIS A 359 -11.64 -7.95 -2.54
N PHE A 360 -11.10 -8.88 -3.33
CA PHE A 360 -11.07 -10.31 -3.00
C PHE A 360 -9.74 -10.74 -2.39
N LEU A 361 -9.79 -11.54 -1.32
CA LEU A 361 -8.65 -12.22 -0.74
C LEU A 361 -8.77 -13.73 -0.96
N ASP A 362 -7.92 -14.30 -1.81
CA ASP A 362 -7.88 -15.73 -2.09
C ASP A 362 -6.68 -16.38 -1.35
N ILE A 363 -6.93 -17.27 -0.41
CA ILE A 363 -5.92 -18.03 0.35
C ILE A 363 -5.95 -19.48 -0.14
N ILE A 364 -4.99 -19.83 -0.98
CA ILE A 364 -4.89 -21.15 -1.61
C ILE A 364 -3.89 -21.99 -0.81
N HIS A 365 -4.18 -23.28 -0.64
CA HIS A 365 -3.36 -24.24 0.11
C HIS A 365 -2.89 -23.72 1.48
N PRO A 366 -3.80 -23.27 2.37
CA PRO A 366 -3.41 -22.86 3.71
C PRO A 366 -2.76 -24.06 4.39
N SER A 367 -1.44 -23.97 4.61
CA SER A 367 -0.64 -25.04 5.22
C SER A 367 -1.19 -25.53 6.57
N ASN A 368 -2.01 -24.71 7.24
CA ASN A 368 -2.66 -25.01 8.51
C ASN A 368 -4.17 -24.65 8.57
N GLY A 369 -4.89 -24.58 7.44
CA GLY A 369 -6.36 -24.58 7.39
C GLY A 369 -7.13 -23.52 8.20
N PHE A 370 -6.50 -22.47 8.70
CA PHE A 370 -7.10 -21.59 9.71
C PHE A 370 -6.73 -20.12 9.48
N LEU A 371 -7.70 -19.24 9.67
CA LEU A 371 -7.46 -17.82 9.97
C LEU A 371 -7.55 -17.64 11.50
N PRO A 372 -6.50 -17.99 12.27
CA PRO A 372 -6.46 -17.64 13.68
C PRO A 372 -6.56 -16.12 13.77
N GLY A 373 -7.54 -15.70 14.55
CA GLY A 373 -7.87 -14.31 14.69
C GLY A 373 -8.90 -14.12 15.79
N ASP A 374 -8.99 -12.89 16.25
CA ASP A 374 -9.94 -12.45 17.24
C ASP A 374 -10.33 -11.01 16.92
N VAL A 375 -11.01 -10.34 17.85
CA VAL A 375 -11.40 -8.94 17.68
C VAL A 375 -10.22 -7.99 17.41
N GLY A 376 -9.00 -8.36 17.82
CA GLY A 376 -7.77 -7.61 17.59
C GLY A 376 -6.97 -8.08 16.38
N SER A 377 -7.39 -9.15 15.70
CA SER A 377 -6.68 -9.73 14.57
C SER A 377 -7.62 -10.41 13.57
N TYR A 378 -8.04 -9.70 12.51
CA TYR A 378 -9.01 -10.24 11.54
C TYR A 378 -8.96 -9.53 10.18
N VAL A 379 -9.59 -10.13 9.16
CA VAL A 379 -9.71 -9.53 7.82
C VAL A 379 -10.98 -8.67 7.73
N MET A 380 -10.81 -7.39 7.43
CA MET A 380 -11.89 -6.44 7.21
C MET A 380 -12.23 -6.34 5.72
N MET A 381 -13.52 -6.19 5.42
CA MET A 381 -14.01 -5.92 4.06
C MET A 381 -15.21 -4.98 4.09
N ASP A 382 -15.43 -4.28 2.98
CA ASP A 382 -16.63 -3.53 2.67
C ASP A 382 -17.56 -4.34 1.75
N GLN A 383 -18.72 -3.75 1.43
CA GLN A 383 -19.66 -4.33 0.48
C GLN A 383 -18.97 -4.66 -0.85
N GLY A 384 -19.11 -5.91 -1.28
CA GLY A 384 -18.49 -6.44 -2.50
C GLY A 384 -17.16 -7.17 -2.28
N GLY A 385 -16.48 -6.96 -1.15
CA GLY A 385 -15.27 -7.73 -0.82
C GLY A 385 -15.59 -9.14 -0.33
N SER A 386 -14.62 -10.06 -0.41
CA SER A 386 -14.78 -11.42 0.14
C SER A 386 -13.45 -12.10 0.44
N VAL A 387 -13.50 -13.13 1.29
CA VAL A 387 -12.37 -14.01 1.58
C VAL A 387 -12.70 -15.40 1.06
N ARG A 388 -11.81 -15.98 0.26
CA ARG A 388 -11.85 -17.37 -0.19
C ARG A 388 -10.69 -18.14 0.43
N SER A 389 -10.96 -19.33 0.93
CA SER A 389 -9.93 -20.27 1.38
C SER A 389 -10.22 -21.67 0.86
N ASP A 390 -9.16 -22.44 0.60
CA ASP A 390 -9.28 -23.90 0.57
C ASP A 390 -9.59 -24.40 1.99
N VAL A 391 -10.50 -25.37 2.11
CA VAL A 391 -10.99 -25.88 3.39
C VAL A 391 -11.12 -27.41 3.34
N SER A 392 -10.91 -28.08 4.47
CA SER A 392 -11.11 -29.53 4.58
C SER A 392 -12.58 -29.87 4.81
N ASN A 393 -13.12 -30.79 4.01
CA ASN A 393 -14.48 -31.30 4.18
C ASN A 393 -14.66 -31.95 5.56
N GLY A 394 -15.76 -31.64 6.25
CA GLY A 394 -16.17 -32.25 7.51
C GLY A 394 -15.51 -31.69 8.78
N GLY A 395 -14.46 -30.88 8.65
CA GLY A 395 -13.82 -30.20 9.79
C GLY A 395 -14.54 -28.90 10.16
N LEU A 396 -14.46 -28.48 11.43
CA LEU A 396 -14.93 -27.15 11.83
C LEU A 396 -13.93 -26.09 11.35
N VAL A 397 -14.38 -25.09 10.61
CA VAL A 397 -13.54 -24.01 10.07
C VAL A 397 -14.09 -22.67 10.52
N THR A 398 -13.21 -21.77 10.95
CA THR A 398 -13.56 -20.38 11.33
C THR A 398 -12.88 -19.39 10.41
N PHE A 399 -13.66 -18.45 9.87
CA PHE A 399 -13.19 -17.29 9.15
C PHE A 399 -13.24 -16.10 10.12
N SER A 400 -12.07 -15.61 10.53
CA SER A 400 -11.92 -14.38 11.31
C SER A 400 -12.05 -13.17 10.39
N ILE A 401 -13.28 -12.74 10.17
CA ILE A 401 -13.65 -11.67 9.23
C ILE A 401 -14.54 -10.63 9.88
N GLY A 402 -14.69 -9.47 9.25
CA GLY A 402 -15.55 -8.40 9.72
C GLY A 402 -15.62 -7.20 8.78
N THR A 403 -16.23 -6.14 9.27
CA THR A 403 -16.19 -4.80 8.66
C THR A 403 -15.16 -3.93 9.38
N PRO A 404 -14.84 -2.72 8.88
CA PRO A 404 -13.96 -1.79 9.59
C PRO A 404 -14.42 -1.42 11.00
N THR A 405 -15.68 -1.67 11.34
CA THR A 405 -16.28 -1.30 12.64
C THR A 405 -16.74 -2.48 13.48
N GLN A 406 -16.72 -3.70 12.92
CA GLN A 406 -17.33 -4.87 13.55
C GLN A 406 -16.55 -6.15 13.24
N TYR A 407 -16.17 -6.90 14.28
CA TYR A 407 -15.70 -8.27 14.14
C TYR A 407 -16.90 -9.21 14.04
N LEU A 408 -17.02 -9.94 12.91
CA LEU A 408 -18.19 -10.76 12.55
C LEU A 408 -17.73 -12.14 12.07
N PRO A 409 -17.03 -12.92 12.91
CA PRO A 409 -16.48 -14.20 12.50
C PRO A 409 -17.61 -15.16 12.11
N ILE A 410 -17.28 -16.15 11.29
CA ILE A 410 -18.21 -17.25 11.02
C ILE A 410 -17.48 -18.58 11.13
N THR A 411 -18.09 -19.49 11.86
CA THR A 411 -17.64 -20.86 11.98
C THR A 411 -18.63 -21.78 11.28
N PHE A 412 -18.16 -22.79 10.54
CA PHE A 412 -19.02 -23.70 9.81
C PHE A 412 -18.32 -25.04 9.57
N ILE A 413 -19.07 -26.06 9.16
CA ILE A 413 -18.54 -27.36 8.74
C ILE A 413 -18.64 -27.43 7.21
N PRO A 414 -17.55 -27.24 6.45
CA PRO A 414 -17.59 -27.28 5.00
C PRO A 414 -17.95 -28.67 4.49
N SER A 415 -18.73 -28.71 3.41
CA SER A 415 -18.92 -29.90 2.58
C SER A 415 -18.29 -29.74 1.18
N SER A 416 -17.74 -28.56 0.87
CA SER A 416 -16.92 -28.26 -0.31
C SER A 416 -15.43 -28.22 0.05
N GLN A 417 -14.56 -28.23 -0.97
CA GLN A 417 -13.11 -28.09 -0.80
C GLN A 417 -12.65 -26.62 -0.74
N THR A 418 -13.55 -25.70 -1.05
CA THR A 418 -13.31 -24.24 -1.01
C THR A 418 -14.50 -23.56 -0.39
N ALA A 419 -14.24 -22.49 0.35
CA ALA A 419 -15.27 -21.61 0.88
C ALA A 419 -14.93 -20.16 0.56
N ARG A 420 -15.88 -19.43 -0.03
CA ARG A 420 -15.81 -17.97 -0.20
C ARG A 420 -16.91 -17.32 0.60
N ILE A 421 -16.54 -16.38 1.45
CA ILE A 421 -17.44 -15.74 2.40
C ILE A 421 -17.26 -14.23 2.36
N SER A 422 -18.37 -13.50 2.40
CA SER A 422 -18.36 -12.07 2.69
C SER A 422 -19.24 -11.73 3.89
N VAL A 423 -18.94 -10.59 4.51
CA VAL A 423 -19.74 -10.01 5.60
C VAL A 423 -20.02 -8.55 5.31
N GLU A 424 -21.22 -8.12 5.62
CA GLU A 424 -21.69 -6.76 5.37
C GLU A 424 -22.43 -6.21 6.60
N HIS A 425 -22.38 -4.89 6.76
CA HIS A 425 -23.15 -4.18 7.77
C HIS A 425 -24.63 -4.09 7.36
N GLY A 426 -25.53 -4.30 8.32
CA GLY A 426 -26.97 -4.24 8.07
C GLY A 426 -27.58 -5.57 7.68
N VAL A 427 -28.91 -5.57 7.62
CA VAL A 427 -29.71 -6.69 7.13
C VAL A 427 -30.67 -6.13 6.11
N LYS A 428 -30.53 -6.53 4.85
CA LYS A 428 -31.39 -6.02 3.78
C LYS A 428 -32.64 -6.87 3.65
N GLN A 429 -33.79 -6.22 3.38
CA GLN A 429 -35.08 -6.88 3.27
C GLN A 429 -35.07 -8.03 2.24
N ASN A 430 -34.40 -7.83 1.10
CA ASN A 430 -34.32 -8.80 0.01
C ASN A 430 -32.97 -9.55 0.01
N GLY A 431 -32.43 -9.85 1.19
CA GLY A 431 -31.15 -10.52 1.41
C GLY A 431 -29.94 -9.66 1.10
N SER A 432 -29.89 -9.09 -0.11
CA SER A 432 -28.78 -8.31 -0.63
C SER A 432 -29.12 -6.89 -1.06
N SER A 433 -30.42 -6.55 -1.08
CA SER A 433 -30.94 -5.28 -1.59
C SER A 433 -32.22 -4.88 -0.86
N GLY A 434 -32.69 -3.67 -1.13
CA GLY A 434 -33.87 -3.10 -0.49
C GLY A 434 -33.57 -2.41 0.84
N PRO A 435 -34.62 -1.98 1.58
CA PRO A 435 -34.49 -1.31 2.85
C PRO A 435 -33.68 -2.11 3.87
N ASP A 436 -32.95 -1.39 4.73
CA ASP A 436 -32.22 -2.00 5.83
C ASP A 436 -33.16 -2.25 7.01
N ILE A 437 -33.54 -3.51 7.23
CA ILE A 437 -34.45 -3.86 8.33
C ILE A 437 -33.77 -3.77 9.68
N SER A 438 -32.43 -3.83 9.75
CA SER A 438 -31.69 -3.66 11.00
C SER A 438 -31.81 -2.25 11.60
N ALA A 439 -32.28 -1.28 10.81
CA ALA A 439 -32.57 0.06 11.27
C ALA A 439 -33.79 0.14 12.21
N THR A 440 -34.69 -0.86 12.17
CA THR A 440 -35.96 -0.83 12.94
C THR A 440 -36.31 -2.13 13.64
N GLN A 441 -35.75 -3.27 13.19
CA GLN A 441 -36.09 -4.59 13.71
C GLN A 441 -35.04 -5.08 14.73
N PRO A 442 -35.45 -5.89 15.72
CA PRO A 442 -34.55 -6.48 16.71
C PRO A 442 -33.68 -7.58 16.10
N VAL A 443 -32.57 -7.21 15.47
CA VAL A 443 -31.63 -8.12 14.80
C VAL A 443 -30.19 -7.84 15.19
N VAL A 444 -29.29 -8.77 14.86
CA VAL A 444 -27.86 -8.46 14.76
C VAL A 444 -27.64 -7.72 13.45
N ASN A 445 -26.96 -6.59 13.52
CA ASN A 445 -26.70 -5.68 12.40
C ASN A 445 -25.56 -6.16 11.50
N ALA A 446 -25.73 -7.36 10.94
CA ALA A 446 -24.77 -8.02 10.07
C ALA A 446 -25.45 -9.03 9.14
N THR A 447 -24.88 -9.18 7.95
CA THR A 447 -25.26 -10.21 6.98
C THR A 447 -24.02 -11.00 6.57
N TRP A 448 -24.10 -12.33 6.61
CA TRP A 448 -23.07 -13.24 6.10
C TRP A 448 -23.52 -13.83 4.77
N ARG A 449 -22.62 -13.91 3.80
CA ARG A 449 -22.91 -14.48 2.48
C ARG A 449 -21.92 -15.56 2.14
N PHE A 450 -22.44 -16.72 1.75
CA PHE A 450 -21.66 -17.79 1.17
C PHE A 450 -21.70 -17.63 -0.34
N LEU A 451 -20.53 -17.50 -0.96
CA LEU A 451 -20.37 -17.26 -2.39
C LEU A 451 -19.82 -18.52 -3.08
N ASP A 452 -19.71 -18.49 -4.41
CA ASP A 452 -19.09 -19.55 -5.23
C ASP A 452 -19.64 -20.97 -4.96
N ASN A 453 -20.93 -21.09 -4.64
CA ASN A 453 -21.57 -22.34 -4.25
C ASN A 453 -20.89 -23.05 -3.06
N THR A 454 -20.31 -22.28 -2.13
CA THR A 454 -19.79 -22.83 -0.88
C THR A 454 -20.87 -23.62 -0.18
N SER A 455 -20.58 -24.88 0.13
CA SER A 455 -21.52 -25.78 0.79
C SER A 455 -21.05 -26.16 2.19
N CYS A 456 -21.99 -26.28 3.13
CA CYS A 456 -21.70 -26.65 4.51
C CYS A 456 -22.86 -27.44 5.14
N THR A 457 -22.58 -28.10 6.26
CA THR A 457 -23.56 -28.92 7.03
C THR A 457 -23.97 -28.29 8.35
N ASP A 458 -23.29 -27.22 8.76
CA ASP A 458 -23.56 -26.47 9.99
C ASP A 458 -22.96 -25.07 9.84
N ILE A 459 -23.68 -24.04 10.31
CA ILE A 459 -23.22 -22.66 10.33
C ILE A 459 -23.39 -22.05 11.72
N ARG A 460 -22.40 -21.24 12.10
CA ARG A 460 -22.28 -20.56 13.39
C ARG A 460 -21.72 -19.15 13.21
N PRO A 461 -22.56 -18.19 12.78
CA PRO A 461 -22.18 -16.79 12.77
C PRO A 461 -21.86 -16.30 14.19
N GLY A 462 -20.88 -15.42 14.31
CA GLY A 462 -20.44 -14.83 15.56
C GLY A 462 -20.57 -13.30 15.53
N TRP A 463 -21.02 -12.70 16.63
CA TRP A 463 -21.17 -11.24 16.76
C TRP A 463 -20.80 -10.74 18.16
N MET A 464 -20.51 -9.45 18.29
CA MET A 464 -20.28 -8.77 19.56
C MET A 464 -21.57 -8.10 20.06
N ALA A 465 -21.71 -7.86 21.36
CA ALA A 465 -22.90 -7.21 21.94
C ALA A 465 -23.26 -5.87 21.25
N GLY A 466 -22.26 -5.09 20.83
CA GLY A 466 -22.48 -3.81 20.13
C GLY A 466 -23.15 -3.94 18.75
N ASN A 467 -23.24 -5.15 18.19
CA ASN A 467 -23.92 -5.41 16.92
C ASN A 467 -25.43 -5.60 17.08
N GLU A 468 -25.92 -5.76 18.30
CA GLU A 468 -27.34 -5.98 18.60
C GLU A 468 -28.12 -4.68 18.51
N LYS A 469 -29.24 -4.67 17.78
CA LYS A 469 -30.06 -3.48 17.55
C LYS A 469 -31.48 -3.64 18.05
N ASN A 470 -32.12 -2.51 18.32
CA ASN A 470 -33.56 -2.38 18.54
C ASN A 470 -34.14 -3.35 19.60
N GLY A 471 -33.39 -3.59 20.68
CA GLY A 471 -33.84 -4.45 21.78
C GLY A 471 -33.72 -5.96 21.51
N PHE A 472 -32.86 -6.36 20.56
CA PHE A 472 -32.55 -7.76 20.26
C PHE A 472 -32.33 -8.60 21.54
N ASP A 473 -33.12 -9.66 21.67
CA ASP A 473 -33.01 -10.61 22.78
C ASP A 473 -32.18 -11.83 22.38
N ARG A 474 -30.88 -11.81 22.74
CA ARG A 474 -29.96 -12.93 22.48
C ARG A 474 -30.34 -14.24 23.18
N SER A 475 -31.26 -14.22 24.15
CA SER A 475 -31.77 -15.45 24.78
C SER A 475 -32.83 -16.15 23.91
N LYS A 476 -33.34 -15.47 22.88
CA LYS A 476 -34.39 -15.95 21.97
C LYS A 476 -34.05 -15.60 20.52
N CYS A 477 -32.88 -16.00 20.05
CA CYS A 477 -32.42 -15.72 18.70
C CYS A 477 -32.26 -16.98 17.84
N TYR A 478 -32.14 -16.78 16.53
CA TYR A 478 -31.95 -17.84 15.54
C TYR A 478 -31.26 -17.31 14.28
N ILE A 479 -30.68 -18.23 13.49
CA ILE A 479 -30.11 -17.90 12.19
C ILE A 479 -31.21 -17.96 11.14
N SER A 480 -31.50 -16.82 10.51
CA SER A 480 -32.40 -16.72 9.36
C SER A 480 -31.60 -16.85 8.06
N GLU A 481 -32.16 -17.58 7.11
CA GLU A 481 -31.64 -17.79 5.76
C GLU A 481 -32.55 -17.07 4.77
N PHE A 482 -31.96 -16.30 3.86
CA PHE A 482 -32.70 -15.69 2.76
C PHE A 482 -32.83 -16.68 1.61
N LYS A 483 -34.04 -17.18 1.37
CA LYS A 483 -34.38 -18.11 0.28
C LYS A 483 -35.76 -17.81 -0.27
N ASN A 484 -35.96 -18.08 -1.56
CA ASN A 484 -37.25 -17.86 -2.23
C ASN A 484 -37.82 -16.45 -2.00
N GLY A 485 -36.95 -15.44 -2.03
CA GLY A 485 -37.33 -14.03 -1.85
C GLY A 485 -37.63 -13.61 -0.41
N ASN A 486 -37.46 -14.49 0.59
CA ASN A 486 -37.84 -14.20 1.97
C ASN A 486 -36.79 -14.70 2.99
N TRP A 487 -36.73 -14.02 4.12
CA TRP A 487 -36.01 -14.47 5.31
C TRP A 487 -36.83 -15.54 6.04
N ASP A 488 -36.26 -16.71 6.28
CA ASP A 488 -36.98 -17.79 6.95
C ASP A 488 -37.03 -17.64 8.48
N LYS A 489 -38.08 -18.20 9.09
CA LYS A 489 -38.23 -18.24 10.55
C LYS A 489 -37.84 -19.61 11.07
N GLN A 490 -37.05 -19.63 12.15
CA GLN A 490 -36.61 -20.86 12.82
C GLN A 490 -37.03 -20.84 14.29
N ASN A 491 -36.86 -21.98 14.96
CA ASN A 491 -37.01 -22.04 16.41
C ASN A 491 -35.94 -21.18 17.07
N SER A 492 -36.35 -20.30 17.99
CA SER A 492 -35.44 -19.47 18.75
C SER A 492 -34.80 -20.23 19.91
N GLY A 493 -33.55 -19.89 20.24
CA GLY A 493 -32.85 -20.36 21.42
C GLY A 493 -31.85 -19.34 21.94
N PRO A 494 -31.20 -19.64 23.08
CA PRO A 494 -30.18 -18.76 23.63
C PRO A 494 -28.88 -18.84 22.83
N ALA A 495 -28.28 -17.68 22.57
CA ALA A 495 -26.92 -17.59 22.06
C ALA A 495 -25.93 -18.12 23.11
N SER A 496 -24.93 -18.86 22.64
CA SER A 496 -23.76 -19.24 23.44
C SER A 496 -22.69 -18.15 23.37
N THR A 497 -21.87 -18.02 24.41
CA THR A 497 -20.71 -17.11 24.40
C THR A 497 -19.45 -17.94 24.15
N SER A 498 -18.66 -17.56 23.15
CA SER A 498 -17.32 -18.10 22.88
C SER A 498 -16.23 -17.17 23.40
N SER A 499 -14.96 -17.57 23.23
CA SER A 499 -13.81 -16.77 23.67
C SER A 499 -13.84 -15.34 23.09
N GLY A 500 -13.31 -14.37 23.83
CA GLY A 500 -13.24 -12.97 23.39
C GLY A 500 -14.57 -12.21 23.42
N GLY A 501 -15.62 -12.76 24.04
CA GLY A 501 -16.92 -12.09 24.19
C GLY A 501 -17.80 -12.14 22.94
N VAL A 502 -17.51 -13.06 22.02
CA VAL A 502 -18.29 -13.32 20.81
C VAL A 502 -19.51 -14.17 21.17
N TYR A 503 -20.69 -13.73 20.79
CA TYR A 503 -21.93 -14.51 20.85
C TYR A 503 -22.10 -15.33 19.58
N THR A 504 -22.65 -16.53 19.68
CA THR A 504 -22.92 -17.40 18.54
C THR A 504 -24.15 -18.27 18.75
N VAL A 505 -24.81 -18.62 17.65
CA VAL A 505 -25.86 -19.64 17.56
C VAL A 505 -25.51 -20.61 16.44
N SER A 506 -25.95 -21.86 16.53
CA SER A 506 -25.70 -22.88 15.49
C SER A 506 -26.97 -23.24 14.75
N ARG A 507 -26.86 -23.47 13.45
CA ARG A 507 -27.94 -24.02 12.62
C ARG A 507 -27.38 -25.16 11.78
N ALA A 508 -27.84 -26.37 12.06
CA ALA A 508 -27.48 -27.58 11.34
C ALA A 508 -28.36 -27.76 10.09
N GLY A 509 -27.76 -28.23 9.00
CA GLY A 509 -28.44 -28.50 7.74
C GLY A 509 -27.50 -28.38 6.55
N THR A 510 -27.93 -28.88 5.39
CA THR A 510 -27.15 -28.72 4.15
C THR A 510 -27.45 -27.37 3.53
N TYR A 511 -26.43 -26.55 3.38
CA TYR A 511 -26.50 -25.20 2.85
C TYR A 511 -25.59 -25.05 1.65
N THR A 512 -25.99 -24.25 0.66
CA THR A 512 -25.18 -23.98 -0.53
C THR A 512 -25.40 -22.54 -0.99
N GLY A 513 -24.38 -21.68 -0.89
CA GLY A 513 -24.37 -20.36 -1.54
C GLY A 513 -25.43 -19.34 -1.07
N ASN A 514 -25.91 -19.45 0.17
CA ASN A 514 -27.01 -18.63 0.68
C ASN A 514 -26.54 -17.42 1.51
N VAL A 515 -27.51 -16.57 1.86
CA VAL A 515 -27.34 -15.35 2.66
C VAL A 515 -27.99 -15.55 4.03
N TYR A 516 -27.31 -15.12 5.09
CA TYR A 516 -27.70 -15.37 6.48
C TYR A 516 -27.66 -14.11 7.34
N ALA A 517 -28.56 -14.05 8.31
CA ALA A 517 -28.61 -13.01 9.34
C ALA A 517 -29.10 -13.61 10.68
N ILE A 518 -28.91 -12.90 11.80
CA ILE A 518 -29.37 -13.34 13.11
C ILE A 518 -30.57 -12.51 13.56
N PHE A 519 -31.70 -13.18 13.74
CA PHE A 519 -32.97 -12.58 14.12
C PHE A 519 -33.33 -13.02 15.53
N ASP A 520 -34.06 -12.18 16.25
CA ASP A 520 -34.74 -12.63 17.46
C ASP A 520 -36.17 -13.10 17.16
N ILE A 521 -36.85 -13.66 18.17
CA ILE A 521 -38.23 -14.14 18.05
C ILE A 521 -39.25 -13.04 17.67
N ASN A 522 -38.94 -11.78 17.96
CA ASN A 522 -39.80 -10.62 17.74
C ASN A 522 -39.56 -9.96 16.38
N THR A 523 -38.51 -10.37 15.66
CA THR A 523 -38.21 -9.84 14.34
C THR A 523 -39.32 -10.19 13.38
N ALA A 524 -39.90 -9.17 12.74
CA ALA A 524 -40.79 -9.39 11.62
C ALA A 524 -39.95 -9.83 10.42
N VAL A 525 -39.80 -11.16 10.23
CA VAL A 525 -39.50 -11.71 8.91
C VAL A 525 -40.59 -11.23 7.95
N SER A 526 -40.23 -10.99 6.68
CA SER A 526 -41.16 -10.63 5.59
C SER A 526 -42.54 -11.24 5.83
N VAL A 527 -43.59 -10.42 5.71
CA VAL A 527 -44.96 -10.90 5.85
C VAL A 527 -45.11 -11.97 4.79
N GLU A 528 -45.09 -13.22 5.26
CA GLU A 528 -45.50 -14.40 4.52
C GLU A 528 -46.56 -13.93 3.53
N GLU A 529 -46.24 -13.97 2.23
CA GLU A 529 -47.29 -13.91 1.24
C GLU A 529 -48.26 -14.98 1.71
N LEU A 530 -49.42 -14.55 2.26
CA LEU A 530 -50.28 -15.37 3.09
C LEU A 530 -50.97 -16.39 2.20
N LEU A 531 -50.20 -17.32 1.64
CA LEU A 531 -50.62 -18.56 1.04
C LEU A 531 -51.08 -19.42 2.19
N ASN A 532 -52.20 -19.02 2.80
CA ASN A 532 -52.94 -19.89 3.65
C ASN A 532 -53.65 -20.86 2.69
N GLU A 533 -52.95 -21.95 2.33
CA GLU A 533 -53.50 -23.03 1.50
C GLU A 533 -54.84 -23.55 2.05
N LYS A 534 -55.08 -23.35 3.35
CA LYS A 534 -56.32 -23.70 4.02
C LYS A 534 -57.53 -22.84 3.63
N ASN A 535 -57.32 -21.59 3.21
CA ASN A 535 -58.39 -20.62 2.96
C ASN A 535 -58.43 -20.04 1.54
N ASN A 536 -57.49 -20.40 0.65
CA ASN A 536 -57.50 -19.96 -0.76
C ASN A 536 -57.50 -18.43 -0.96
N ILE A 537 -56.82 -17.68 -0.08
CA ILE A 537 -56.80 -16.20 -0.10
C ILE A 537 -55.35 -15.73 -0.18
N VAL A 538 -55.04 -14.77 -1.07
CA VAL A 538 -53.72 -14.12 -1.20
C VAL A 538 -53.93 -12.60 -1.23
N LEU A 539 -53.08 -11.84 -0.53
CA LEU A 539 -53.16 -10.37 -0.45
C LEU A 539 -51.89 -9.72 -1.02
N PHE A 540 -52.04 -8.78 -1.95
CA PHE A 540 -50.91 -8.07 -2.58
C PHE A 540 -51.33 -6.69 -3.14
N PRO A 541 -50.40 -5.74 -3.35
CA PRO A 541 -49.06 -5.73 -2.77
C PRO A 541 -49.12 -5.42 -1.27
N ASN A 542 -48.08 -5.81 -0.54
CA ASN A 542 -47.85 -5.39 0.84
C ASN A 542 -46.35 -5.12 1.03
N PRO A 543 -45.91 -3.86 1.24
CA PRO A 543 -46.72 -2.67 1.50
C PRO A 543 -47.62 -2.22 0.34
N VAL A 544 -48.71 -1.53 0.66
CA VAL A 544 -49.72 -1.03 -0.29
C VAL A 544 -49.75 0.49 -0.30
N ILE A 545 -49.90 1.08 -1.49
CA ILE A 545 -50.01 2.55 -1.66
C ILE A 545 -51.48 2.95 -1.82
N ASN A 546 -52.16 2.48 -2.87
CA ASN A 546 -53.51 2.93 -3.21
C ASN A 546 -54.56 1.82 -3.16
N GLU A 547 -54.19 0.62 -3.59
CA GLU A 547 -55.12 -0.46 -3.86
C GLU A 547 -54.55 -1.78 -3.36
N LEU A 548 -55.29 -2.42 -2.43
CA LEU A 548 -55.00 -3.75 -1.93
C LEU A 548 -55.78 -4.76 -2.76
N GLN A 549 -55.08 -5.67 -3.43
CA GLN A 549 -55.65 -6.78 -4.18
C GLN A 549 -55.79 -8.02 -3.28
N ILE A 550 -56.91 -8.70 -3.42
CA ILE A 550 -57.23 -9.94 -2.71
C ILE A 550 -57.63 -10.97 -3.75
N GLN A 551 -56.76 -11.96 -3.97
CA GLN A 551 -57.08 -13.11 -4.80
C GLN A 551 -57.71 -14.20 -3.93
N TYR A 552 -58.97 -14.51 -4.20
CA TYR A 552 -59.76 -15.46 -3.45
C TYR A 552 -60.28 -16.58 -4.37
N LYS A 553 -60.00 -17.84 -4.05
CA LYS A 553 -60.44 -18.99 -4.88
C LYS A 553 -61.68 -19.71 -4.34
N GLY A 554 -62.25 -19.27 -3.22
CA GLY A 554 -63.48 -19.86 -2.68
C GLY A 554 -64.72 -19.37 -3.43
N GLU A 555 -65.75 -20.22 -3.51
CA GLU A 555 -66.99 -19.93 -4.25
C GLU A 555 -67.96 -19.01 -3.48
N LYS A 556 -67.84 -18.92 -2.14
CA LYS A 556 -68.78 -18.16 -1.29
C LYS A 556 -68.25 -16.76 -1.02
N VAL A 557 -69.09 -15.75 -1.20
CA VAL A 557 -68.75 -14.34 -0.94
C VAL A 557 -68.29 -14.15 0.52
N LEU A 558 -67.19 -13.43 0.72
CA LEU A 558 -66.70 -13.02 2.03
C LEU A 558 -66.95 -11.53 2.27
N VAL A 559 -67.02 -11.13 3.53
CA VAL A 559 -66.98 -9.73 3.95
C VAL A 559 -65.57 -9.42 4.43
N ALA A 560 -64.90 -8.50 3.75
CA ALA A 560 -63.64 -7.91 4.17
C ALA A 560 -63.89 -6.66 5.01
N SER A 561 -63.28 -6.58 6.19
CA SER A 561 -63.26 -5.40 7.05
C SER A 561 -61.83 -4.96 7.28
N VAL A 562 -61.46 -3.76 6.81
CA VAL A 562 -60.17 -3.14 7.13
C VAL A 562 -60.27 -2.50 8.50
N LEU A 563 -59.29 -2.75 9.36
CA LEU A 563 -59.25 -2.38 10.77
C LEU A 563 -57.95 -1.60 11.05
N ASP A 564 -58.02 -0.56 11.86
CA ASP A 564 -56.82 0.08 12.42
C ASP A 564 -56.25 -0.72 13.60
N ILE A 565 -55.12 -0.25 14.18
CA ILE A 565 -54.46 -0.90 15.32
C ILE A 565 -55.31 -0.95 16.60
N SER A 566 -56.35 -0.11 16.70
CA SER A 566 -57.30 -0.12 17.82
C SER A 566 -58.47 -1.10 17.59
N GLY A 567 -58.50 -1.75 16.43
CA GLY A 567 -59.58 -2.66 16.04
C GLY A 567 -60.83 -1.94 15.49
N ARG A 568 -60.75 -0.63 15.22
CA ARG A 568 -61.84 0.12 14.61
C ARG A 568 -61.91 -0.18 13.11
N VAL A 569 -63.11 -0.49 12.62
CA VAL A 569 -63.36 -0.75 11.19
C VAL A 569 -63.28 0.55 10.40
N MET A 570 -62.34 0.61 9.46
CA MET A 570 -62.07 1.74 8.58
C MET A 570 -62.83 1.65 7.27
N SER A 571 -62.98 0.44 6.73
CA SER A 571 -63.77 0.17 5.52
C SER A 571 -64.26 -1.28 5.48
N THR A 572 -65.33 -1.52 4.73
CA THR A 572 -65.87 -2.86 4.48
C THR A 572 -66.10 -3.08 2.99
N SER A 573 -65.83 -4.29 2.50
CA SER A 573 -65.99 -4.67 1.08
C SER A 573 -66.42 -6.13 0.96
N TYR A 574 -67.07 -6.49 -0.14
CA TYR A 574 -67.39 -7.88 -0.45
C TYR A 574 -66.30 -8.48 -1.34
N ILE A 575 -65.90 -9.71 -1.07
CA ILE A 575 -64.85 -10.43 -1.79
C ILE A 575 -65.48 -11.65 -2.46
N GLU A 576 -65.46 -11.64 -3.78
CA GLU A 576 -65.96 -12.73 -4.63
C GLU A 576 -64.80 -13.60 -5.14
N LYS A 577 -65.11 -14.72 -5.78
CA LYS A 577 -64.10 -15.56 -6.42
C LYS A 577 -63.34 -14.77 -7.49
N GLY A 578 -62.01 -14.83 -7.45
CA GLY A 578 -61.11 -14.11 -8.36
C GLY A 578 -60.30 -13.04 -7.64
N THR A 579 -59.91 -11.99 -8.37
CA THR A 579 -59.14 -10.87 -7.84
C THR A 579 -60.09 -9.72 -7.51
N ASN A 580 -60.05 -9.27 -6.26
CA ASN A 580 -60.86 -8.18 -5.73
C ASN A 580 -59.95 -7.04 -5.32
N THR A 581 -60.39 -5.80 -5.51
CA THR A 581 -59.62 -4.61 -5.17
C THR A 581 -60.29 -3.84 -4.05
N ILE A 582 -59.53 -3.49 -3.01
CA ILE A 582 -59.95 -2.57 -1.95
C ILE A 582 -59.12 -1.30 -2.05
N ALA A 583 -59.78 -0.16 -2.23
CA ALA A 583 -59.13 1.14 -2.18
C ALA A 583 -58.71 1.47 -0.74
N VAL A 584 -57.42 1.75 -0.55
CA VAL A 584 -56.79 2.09 0.74
C VAL A 584 -56.06 3.43 0.68
N SER A 585 -56.19 4.19 -0.41
CA SER A 585 -55.56 5.50 -0.61
C SER A 585 -55.94 6.54 0.45
N ALA A 586 -57.14 6.44 1.04
CA ALA A 586 -57.61 7.32 2.10
C ALA A 586 -57.03 7.00 3.49
N LEU A 587 -56.36 5.85 3.66
CA LEU A 587 -55.74 5.46 4.91
C LEU A 587 -54.41 6.20 5.09
N THR A 588 -54.14 6.67 6.32
CA THR A 588 -52.83 7.22 6.67
C THR A 588 -51.79 6.10 6.72
N ASN A 589 -50.52 6.44 6.52
CA ASN A 589 -49.42 5.49 6.58
C ASN A 589 -49.35 4.81 7.95
N GLY A 590 -49.20 3.48 7.96
CA GLY A 590 -49.26 2.71 9.19
C GLY A 590 -49.62 1.23 8.99
N ILE A 591 -49.84 0.54 10.11
CA ILE A 591 -50.20 -0.88 10.15
C ILE A 591 -51.72 -1.01 10.23
N TYR A 592 -52.29 -1.87 9.38
CA TYR A 592 -53.71 -2.20 9.36
C TYR A 592 -53.91 -3.70 9.35
N PHE A 593 -55.13 -4.11 9.70
CA PHE A 593 -55.57 -5.49 9.60
C PHE A 593 -56.75 -5.58 8.63
N ILE A 594 -56.89 -6.69 7.95
CA ILE A 594 -58.07 -7.02 7.15
C ILE A 594 -58.66 -8.32 7.66
N ARG A 595 -59.87 -8.23 8.20
CA ARG A 595 -60.64 -9.35 8.70
C ARG A 595 -61.59 -9.83 7.62
N LEU A 596 -61.50 -11.11 7.27
CA LEU A 596 -62.40 -11.76 6.33
C LEU A 596 -63.37 -12.67 7.10
N THR A 597 -64.66 -12.45 6.92
CA THR A 597 -65.73 -13.25 7.53
C THR A 597 -66.71 -13.75 6.48
N GLY A 598 -67.02 -15.04 6.52
CA GLY A 598 -68.00 -15.70 5.66
C GLY A 598 -68.31 -17.11 6.15
N GLU A 599 -69.11 -17.86 5.41
CA GLU A 599 -69.48 -19.22 5.82
C GLU A 599 -68.25 -20.14 5.87
N GLY A 600 -67.81 -20.47 7.10
CA GLY A 600 -66.62 -21.30 7.35
C GLY A 600 -65.29 -20.55 7.26
N VAL A 601 -65.28 -19.23 7.04
CA VAL A 601 -64.06 -18.41 6.95
C VAL A 601 -64.08 -17.32 8.01
N GLY A 602 -63.09 -17.34 8.90
CA GLY A 602 -62.84 -16.31 9.91
C GLY A 602 -61.34 -16.09 10.04
N SER A 603 -60.77 -15.25 9.18
CA SER A 603 -59.33 -14.97 9.16
C SER A 603 -59.06 -13.48 9.31
N THR A 604 -57.86 -13.13 9.79
CA THR A 604 -57.41 -11.75 9.88
C THR A 604 -55.97 -11.68 9.39
N TYR A 605 -55.67 -10.73 8.52
CA TYR A 605 -54.36 -10.55 7.89
C TYR A 605 -53.84 -9.15 8.19
N ARG A 606 -52.51 -8.99 8.33
CA ARG A 606 -51.86 -7.70 8.56
C ARG A 606 -51.28 -7.15 7.26
N PHE A 607 -51.49 -5.87 6.97
CA PHE A 607 -50.81 -5.18 5.86
C PHE A 607 -50.30 -3.79 6.28
N VAL A 608 -49.33 -3.25 5.53
CA VAL A 608 -48.69 -1.95 5.78
C VAL A 608 -49.07 -0.97 4.68
N LYS A 609 -49.62 0.19 5.07
CA LYS A 609 -49.94 1.32 4.17
C LYS A 609 -48.76 2.30 4.12
N GLN A 610 -48.35 2.68 2.91
CA GLN A 610 -47.26 3.65 2.63
C GLN A 610 -47.72 4.87 1.84
#